data_AF-A0A8H7GN09-F1
#
_entry.id   AF-A0A8H7GN09-F1
#
_cell.length_a   1.000
_cell.length_b   1.000
_cell.length_c   1.000
_cell.angle_alpha   90.00
_cell.angle_beta   90.00
_cell.angle_gamma   90.00
#
_symmetry.space_group_name_H-M   'P 1'
#
loop_
_entity.id
_entity.type
_entity.pdbx_description
1 polymer ?
#
loop_
_entity_poly.entity_id
_entity_poly.type
_entity_poly.pdbx_seq_one_letter_code
_entity_poly.pdbx_strand_id
1 'polypeptide(L)'
;MIAIAIQLMELPYTQTYVRDKDLKYLGLPLKGVDWSAVRAKLPFISFKRGYSQLDVITKAKATNMYVSSTLVYKDLVQCMSKKEIKAMDDAIQRVFYGIGRDKLYARPKKGGYGVIELAVQLQGHRAAVLANTLMGATDWYTGYLKLKMLHHMSKIIHRLAEVPVHRIEGLSWLEFLLDTERMYFKNLDWTFTHSERMYLEAWQKTVPGTRVVTRPERVGFMETGAIQEQVKQAISIGETQGKFQISNEEAGGLRADAFRSLSKKSKEKAPVVRPRRFLEICREARKPQRWKKFWKEMYKHEWLLRNDLTALHHFNYGSYVPIHDAPKVGRDMECLLCLETVSSKAMLAHLYNECTCSRYWWNKLGFPRPMNLREMLAPTDKTYTNLRNLNWFVKVVRKAYSGRRREAENGVSLAPLLNRLLSRALGRTNPMGR
;
A
#
# COMPACT_ATOMS: atom_id res chain seq x y z
N MET A 1 41.29 -3.26 2.81
CA MET A 1 40.46 -2.51 3.78
C MET A 1 40.04 -3.35 4.97
N ILE A 2 39.27 -4.45 4.82
CA ILE A 2 38.89 -5.30 5.97
C ILE A 2 40.12 -5.79 6.75
N ALA A 3 41.15 -6.27 6.05
CA ALA A 3 42.40 -6.72 6.66
C ALA A 3 43.06 -5.63 7.52
N ILE A 4 43.15 -4.42 6.97
CA ILE A 4 43.74 -3.24 7.64
C ILE A 4 42.91 -2.86 8.88
N ALA A 5 41.59 -2.85 8.76
CA ALA A 5 40.68 -2.56 9.86
C ALA A 5 40.78 -3.55 11.02
N ILE A 6 40.79 -4.86 10.72
CA ILE A 6 40.97 -5.90 11.74
C ILE A 6 42.34 -5.73 12.41
N GLN A 7 43.38 -5.41 11.64
CA GLN A 7 44.74 -5.22 12.14
C GLN A 7 44.86 -3.98 13.04
N LEU A 8 44.11 -2.92 12.76
CA LEU A 8 44.01 -1.71 13.58
C LEU A 8 43.02 -1.84 14.76
N MET A 9 42.38 -3.01 14.93
CA MET A 9 41.29 -3.25 15.89
C MET A 9 40.08 -2.31 15.75
N GLU A 10 39.94 -1.62 14.62
CA GLU A 10 38.92 -0.62 14.38
C GLU A 10 38.17 -0.91 13.08
N LEU A 11 36.83 -0.83 13.11
CA LEU A 11 36.05 -0.86 11.87
C LEU A 11 36.32 0.44 11.11
N PRO A 12 36.75 0.40 9.83
CA PRO A 12 37.27 1.57 9.13
C PRO A 12 36.17 2.60 8.81
N TYR A 13 34.90 2.23 8.95
CA TYR A 13 33.75 3.09 8.71
C TYR A 13 32.66 2.79 9.76
N THR A 14 32.92 3.16 11.01
CA THR A 14 31.93 3.01 12.09
C THR A 14 30.67 3.83 11.79
N GLN A 15 30.81 5.05 11.23
CA GLN A 15 29.69 5.94 10.94
C GLN A 15 29.96 6.92 9.77
N THR A 16 30.04 6.48 8.53
CA THR A 16 30.07 7.42 7.39
C THR A 16 28.67 8.00 7.16
N TYR A 17 28.46 9.23 7.63
CA TYR A 17 27.22 9.97 7.45
C TYR A 17 27.15 10.58 6.05
N VAL A 18 26.32 10.01 5.17
CA VAL A 18 25.88 10.63 3.89
C VAL A 18 24.97 11.87 4.13
N ARG A 19 24.99 12.44 5.34
CA ARG A 19 24.23 13.65 5.71
C ARG A 19 25.11 14.88 5.87
N ASP A 20 26.43 14.73 5.74
CA ASP A 20 27.31 15.88 5.72
C ASP A 20 27.02 16.72 4.46
N LYS A 21 26.64 17.98 4.68
CA LYS A 21 26.22 18.89 3.59
C LYS A 21 27.38 19.24 2.66
N ASP A 22 28.61 19.05 3.14
CA ASP A 22 29.85 19.45 2.47
C ASP A 22 30.56 18.28 1.78
N LEU A 23 30.07 17.05 1.96
CA LEU A 23 30.63 15.88 1.29
C LEU A 23 30.38 15.98 -0.22
N LYS A 24 31.46 16.02 -1.02
CA LYS A 24 31.42 16.02 -2.48
C LYS A 24 32.13 14.78 -3.02
N TYR A 25 31.55 14.14 -4.02
CA TYR A 25 32.19 13.08 -4.80
C TYR A 25 32.26 13.52 -6.26
N LEU A 26 33.48 13.54 -6.82
CA LEU A 26 33.77 14.06 -8.15
C LEU A 26 33.22 15.49 -8.36
N GLY A 27 33.41 16.35 -7.35
CA GLY A 27 32.94 17.75 -7.37
C GLY A 27 31.43 17.94 -7.18
N LEU A 28 30.65 16.86 -7.23
CA LEU A 28 29.21 16.89 -7.00
C LEU A 28 28.91 16.72 -5.51
N PRO A 29 28.08 17.58 -4.89
CA PRO A 29 27.66 17.38 -3.52
C PRO A 29 26.90 16.06 -3.42
N LEU A 30 27.40 15.15 -2.57
CA LEU A 30 26.69 13.96 -2.10
C LEU A 30 25.61 14.39 -1.10
N LYS A 31 24.72 15.28 -1.54
CA LYS A 31 23.55 15.66 -0.77
C LYS A 31 22.59 14.48 -0.79
N GLY A 32 22.22 14.04 0.40
CA GLY A 32 21.11 13.12 0.60
C GLY A 32 19.82 13.58 -0.10
N VAL A 33 18.85 12.67 -0.21
CA VAL A 33 17.54 12.97 -0.77
C VAL A 33 16.75 13.87 0.18
N ASP A 34 16.41 15.09 -0.26
CA ASP A 34 15.45 15.94 0.44
C ASP A 34 14.01 15.41 0.23
N TRP A 35 13.60 14.53 1.13
CA TRP A 35 12.27 13.94 1.12
C TRP A 35 11.15 14.97 1.30
N SER A 36 11.42 16.10 1.97
CA SER A 36 10.45 17.17 2.13
C SER A 36 10.17 17.86 0.80
N ALA A 37 11.23 18.20 0.04
CA ALA A 37 11.11 18.76 -1.30
C ALA A 37 10.48 17.78 -2.29
N VAL A 38 10.83 16.49 -2.23
CA VAL A 38 10.19 15.46 -3.07
C VAL A 38 8.70 15.37 -2.78
N ARG A 39 8.32 15.32 -1.50
CA ARG A 39 6.91 15.29 -1.06
C ARG A 39 6.15 16.54 -1.49
N ALA A 40 6.74 17.73 -1.32
CA ALA A 40 6.11 18.98 -1.70
C ALA A 40 5.86 19.06 -3.21
N LYS A 41 6.79 18.52 -4.01
CA LYS A 41 6.67 18.45 -5.46
C LYS A 41 5.72 17.35 -5.93
N LEU A 42 5.39 16.34 -5.13
CA LEU A 42 4.58 15.19 -5.59
C LEU A 42 3.17 15.61 -6.03
N PRO A 43 2.38 16.37 -5.24
CA PRO A 43 1.12 16.93 -5.73
C PRO A 43 1.31 17.80 -6.97
N PHE A 44 2.35 18.63 -7.01
CA PHE A 44 2.60 19.59 -8.09
C PHE A 44 3.02 18.92 -9.41
N ILE A 45 3.88 17.90 -9.37
CA ILE A 45 4.30 17.10 -10.53
C ILE A 45 3.10 16.36 -11.11
N SER A 46 2.19 15.89 -10.24
CA SER A 46 0.89 15.41 -10.66
C SER A 46 0.09 16.55 -11.32
N PHE A 47 -0.19 17.66 -10.63
CA PHE A 47 -1.03 18.75 -11.16
C PHE A 47 -0.55 19.34 -12.49
N LYS A 48 0.74 19.68 -12.65
CA LYS A 48 1.29 20.29 -13.87
C LYS A 48 1.19 19.40 -15.12
N ARG A 49 1.07 18.08 -14.96
CA ARG A 49 1.00 17.12 -16.07
C ARG A 49 -0.43 16.69 -16.43
N GLY A 50 -1.44 17.44 -15.99
CA GLY A 50 -2.85 17.08 -16.19
C GLY A 50 -3.28 15.86 -15.38
N TYR A 51 -2.49 15.42 -14.39
CA TYR A 51 -2.77 14.21 -13.61
C TYR A 51 -4.08 14.29 -12.82
N SER A 52 -4.47 15.50 -12.40
CA SER A 52 -5.75 15.73 -11.72
C SER A 52 -6.94 15.45 -12.65
N GLN A 53 -6.77 15.66 -13.96
CA GLN A 53 -7.79 15.46 -14.99
C GLN A 53 -7.92 14.01 -15.45
N LEU A 54 -6.93 13.16 -15.16
CA LEU A 54 -6.99 11.73 -15.48
C LEU A 54 -8.16 11.04 -14.76
N ASP A 55 -8.63 9.92 -15.31
CA ASP A 55 -9.51 9.03 -14.57
C ASP A 55 -8.75 8.34 -13.41
N VAL A 56 -9.48 7.88 -12.39
CA VAL A 56 -8.88 7.34 -11.16
C VAL A 56 -7.99 6.11 -11.43
N ILE A 57 -8.36 5.25 -12.38
CA ILE A 57 -7.59 4.06 -12.72
C ILE A 57 -6.27 4.45 -13.37
N THR A 58 -6.30 5.39 -14.30
CA THR A 58 -5.09 5.89 -14.96
C THR A 58 -4.19 6.62 -13.97
N LYS A 59 -4.74 7.40 -13.02
CA LYS A 59 -3.97 7.94 -11.89
C LYS A 59 -3.29 6.83 -11.11
N ALA A 60 -4.00 5.80 -10.67
CA ALA A 60 -3.45 4.70 -9.89
C ALA A 60 -2.28 4.00 -10.61
N LYS A 61 -2.44 3.71 -11.91
CA LYS A 61 -1.36 3.13 -12.73
C LYS A 61 -0.13 4.06 -12.78
N ALA A 62 -0.35 5.34 -13.02
CA ALA A 62 0.73 6.32 -13.07
C ALA A 62 1.39 6.54 -11.70
N THR A 63 0.66 6.49 -10.58
CA THR A 63 1.24 6.50 -9.22
C THR A 63 2.17 5.33 -9.04
N ASN A 64 1.72 4.12 -9.39
CA ASN A 64 2.51 2.91 -9.22
C ASN A 64 3.81 2.98 -10.03
N MET A 65 3.73 3.49 -11.26
CA MET A 65 4.89 3.67 -12.12
C MET A 65 5.89 4.65 -11.49
N TYR A 66 5.42 5.81 -11.01
CA TYR A 66 6.25 6.81 -10.35
C TYR A 66 6.90 6.28 -9.06
N VAL A 67 6.12 5.60 -8.21
CA VAL A 67 6.60 4.95 -6.99
C VAL A 67 7.74 3.98 -7.31
N SER A 68 7.52 3.11 -8.30
CA SER A 68 8.44 2.03 -8.63
C SER A 68 9.71 2.53 -9.30
N SER A 69 9.62 3.54 -10.16
CA SER A 69 10.76 4.05 -10.93
C SER A 69 11.59 5.10 -10.17
N THR A 70 10.96 5.92 -9.33
CA THR A 70 11.60 7.11 -8.75
C THR A 70 11.78 7.00 -7.25
N LEU A 71 10.73 6.63 -6.51
CA LEU A 71 10.78 6.65 -5.05
C LEU A 71 11.61 5.49 -4.48
N VAL A 72 11.44 4.28 -5.03
CA VAL A 72 12.19 3.10 -4.58
C VAL A 72 13.69 3.31 -4.72
N TYR A 73 14.16 3.78 -5.88
CA TYR A 73 15.59 3.99 -6.11
C TYR A 73 16.19 4.99 -5.10
N LYS A 74 15.51 6.12 -4.90
CA LYS A 74 15.94 7.14 -3.93
C LYS A 74 15.95 6.62 -2.49
N ASP A 75 14.98 5.77 -2.14
CA ASP A 75 14.92 5.13 -0.82
C ASP A 75 16.06 4.14 -0.57
N LEU A 76 16.54 3.45 -1.61
CA LEU A 76 17.68 2.55 -1.46
C LEU A 76 19.00 3.33 -1.27
N VAL A 77 19.13 4.52 -1.85
CA VAL A 77 20.30 5.37 -1.60
C VAL A 77 20.24 5.98 -0.19
N GLN A 78 19.08 6.54 0.18
CA GLN A 78 18.84 7.07 1.52
C GLN A 78 17.44 6.71 1.99
N CYS A 79 17.38 5.73 2.89
CA CYS A 79 16.13 5.20 3.37
C CYS A 79 15.27 6.29 4.05
N MET A 80 14.01 6.38 3.63
CA MET A 80 12.97 7.16 4.31
C MET A 80 12.69 6.57 5.68
N SER A 81 12.72 7.42 6.70
CA SER A 81 12.27 7.10 8.06
C SER A 81 10.79 6.73 8.08
N LYS A 82 10.32 6.09 9.16
CA LYS A 82 8.90 5.73 9.33
C LYS A 82 7.98 6.97 9.21
N LYS A 83 8.43 8.13 9.69
CA LYS A 83 7.70 9.41 9.59
C LYS A 83 7.62 9.89 8.13
N GLU A 84 8.72 9.82 7.39
CA GLU A 84 8.77 10.22 5.98
C GLU A 84 7.93 9.30 5.08
N ILE A 85 8.00 7.98 5.29
CA ILE A 85 7.14 7.01 4.59
C ILE A 85 5.66 7.35 4.81
N LYS A 86 5.25 7.54 6.08
CA LYS A 86 3.87 7.89 6.41
C LYS A 86 3.43 9.19 5.74
N ALA A 87 4.29 10.21 5.78
CA ALA A 87 4.01 11.49 5.15
C ALA A 87 3.90 11.39 3.61
N MET A 88 4.65 10.48 2.99
CA MET A 88 4.58 10.20 1.57
C MET A 88 3.30 9.45 1.19
N ASP A 89 2.91 8.42 1.95
CA ASP A 89 1.63 7.73 1.77
C ASP A 89 0.44 8.70 1.94
N ASP A 90 0.52 9.62 2.91
CA ASP A 90 -0.45 10.72 3.07
C ASP A 90 -0.48 11.69 1.88
N ALA A 91 0.67 11.98 1.28
CA ALA A 91 0.73 12.81 0.08
C ALA A 91 0.10 12.10 -1.13
N ILE A 92 0.38 10.81 -1.32
CA ILE A 92 -0.24 9.99 -2.37
C ILE A 92 -1.74 9.94 -2.18
N GLN A 93 -2.22 9.66 -0.97
CA GLN A 93 -3.65 9.56 -0.66
C GLN A 93 -4.41 10.86 -0.96
N ARG A 94 -3.79 12.04 -0.74
CA ARG A 94 -4.41 13.34 -1.06
C ARG A 94 -4.68 13.54 -2.56
N VAL A 95 -3.98 12.82 -3.43
CA VAL A 95 -4.24 12.87 -4.88
C VAL A 95 -5.51 12.09 -5.26
N PHE A 96 -5.97 11.18 -4.40
CA PHE A 96 -7.16 10.36 -4.59
C PHE A 96 -8.33 10.85 -3.72
N TYR A 97 -8.86 12.02 -4.07
CA TYR A 97 -9.95 12.64 -3.32
C TYR A 97 -11.19 11.73 -3.21
N GLY A 98 -11.73 11.61 -1.99
CA GLY A 98 -12.95 10.83 -1.73
C GLY A 98 -12.77 9.31 -1.71
N ILE A 99 -11.55 8.79 -1.84
CA ILE A 99 -11.25 7.35 -1.82
C ILE A 99 -10.52 7.03 -0.52
N GLY A 100 -11.07 6.15 0.32
CA GLY A 100 -10.40 5.71 1.55
C GLY A 100 -9.15 4.86 1.27
N ARG A 101 -8.18 4.86 2.20
CA ARG A 101 -6.93 4.09 2.09
C ARG A 101 -7.18 2.59 1.83
N ASP A 102 -8.18 2.02 2.49
CA ASP A 102 -8.59 0.63 2.34
C ASP A 102 -8.94 0.29 0.89
N LYS A 103 -9.65 1.20 0.20
CA LYS A 103 -10.04 1.07 -1.21
C LYS A 103 -8.89 1.38 -2.15
N LEU A 104 -8.08 2.39 -1.82
CA LEU A 104 -6.95 2.82 -2.65
C LEU A 104 -5.93 1.69 -2.83
N TYR A 105 -5.53 1.05 -1.74
CA TYR A 105 -4.53 -0.02 -1.74
C TYR A 105 -5.10 -1.43 -2.00
N ALA A 106 -6.43 -1.61 -1.95
CA ALA A 106 -7.05 -2.89 -2.30
C ALA A 106 -6.84 -3.24 -3.78
N ARG A 107 -6.78 -4.54 -4.11
CA ARG A 107 -6.58 -4.97 -5.51
C ARG A 107 -7.78 -4.60 -6.39
N PRO A 108 -7.57 -4.28 -7.68
CA PRO A 108 -8.66 -4.04 -8.62
C PRO A 108 -9.70 -5.16 -8.70
N LYS A 109 -9.25 -6.41 -8.81
CA LYS A 109 -10.13 -7.61 -8.78
C LYS A 109 -10.86 -7.84 -7.45
N LYS A 110 -10.59 -7.03 -6.44
CA LYS A 110 -11.21 -7.04 -5.10
C LYS A 110 -11.95 -5.74 -4.80
N GLY A 111 -12.12 -4.87 -5.79
CA GLY A 111 -12.81 -3.59 -5.64
C GLY A 111 -11.93 -2.51 -5.08
N GLY A 112 -10.64 -2.44 -5.42
CA GLY A 112 -9.78 -1.31 -5.08
C GLY A 112 -9.11 -0.70 -6.30
N TYR A 113 -8.17 0.22 -6.08
CA TYR A 113 -7.38 0.82 -7.17
C TYR A 113 -5.96 0.26 -7.30
N GLY A 114 -5.55 -0.64 -6.40
CA GLY A 114 -4.27 -1.34 -6.50
C GLY A 114 -3.05 -0.43 -6.44
N VAL A 115 -3.16 0.72 -5.78
CA VAL A 115 -2.00 1.57 -5.54
C VAL A 115 -1.03 0.83 -4.62
N ILE A 116 0.27 0.98 -4.87
CA ILE A 116 1.33 0.38 -4.06
C ILE A 116 1.39 1.10 -2.72
N GLU A 117 1.33 0.33 -1.63
CA GLU A 117 1.56 0.85 -0.28
C GLU A 117 3.06 0.94 -0.05
N LEU A 118 3.60 2.17 0.03
CA LEU A 118 5.04 2.40 0.13
C LEU A 118 5.62 1.74 1.37
N ALA A 119 4.92 1.86 2.51
CA ALA A 119 5.36 1.30 3.77
C ALA A 119 5.64 -0.20 3.70
N VAL A 120 4.91 -0.96 2.90
CA VAL A 120 5.11 -2.40 2.73
C VAL A 120 6.12 -2.68 1.62
N GLN A 121 6.00 -1.99 0.49
CA GLN A 121 6.82 -2.24 -0.68
C GLN A 121 8.31 -1.96 -0.44
N LEU A 122 8.62 -0.87 0.29
CA LEU A 122 9.99 -0.47 0.57
C LEU A 122 10.71 -1.48 1.48
N GLN A 123 10.00 -2.11 2.43
CA GLN A 123 10.63 -3.14 3.27
C GLN A 123 11.12 -4.31 2.42
N GLY A 124 10.34 -4.71 1.41
CA GLY A 124 10.74 -5.76 0.48
C GLY A 124 11.98 -5.39 -0.30
N HIS A 125 12.00 -4.20 -0.91
CA HIS A 125 13.19 -3.76 -1.67
C HIS A 125 14.44 -3.65 -0.80
N ARG A 126 14.30 -3.13 0.43
CA ARG A 126 15.43 -3.06 1.37
C ARG A 126 15.93 -4.46 1.77
N ALA A 127 15.03 -5.38 2.11
CA ALA A 127 15.42 -6.75 2.42
C ALA A 127 16.06 -7.47 1.21
N ALA A 128 15.58 -7.20 0.00
CA ALA A 128 16.18 -7.71 -1.23
C ALA A 128 17.63 -7.24 -1.43
N VAL A 129 17.94 -5.99 -1.07
CA VAL A 129 19.32 -5.48 -1.10
C VAL A 129 20.19 -6.31 -0.17
N LEU A 130 19.77 -6.53 1.08
CA LEU A 130 20.53 -7.37 2.02
C LEU A 130 20.70 -8.80 1.52
N ALA A 131 19.63 -9.41 0.97
CA ALA A 131 19.72 -10.75 0.41
C ALA A 131 20.72 -10.81 -0.75
N ASN A 132 20.66 -9.87 -1.70
CA ASN A 132 21.57 -9.84 -2.83
C ASN A 132 23.03 -9.58 -2.41
N THR A 133 23.24 -8.66 -1.46
CA THR A 133 24.57 -8.35 -0.94
C THR A 133 25.15 -9.55 -0.20
N LEU A 134 24.43 -10.12 0.77
CA LEU A 134 24.98 -11.12 1.69
C LEU A 134 24.99 -12.54 1.12
N MET A 135 24.09 -12.85 0.17
CA MET A 135 23.97 -14.19 -0.41
C MET A 135 24.66 -14.32 -1.77
N GLY A 136 24.94 -13.21 -2.48
CA GLY A 136 25.36 -13.23 -3.88
C GLY A 136 26.78 -12.71 -4.17
N ALA A 137 27.32 -11.82 -3.34
CA ALA A 137 28.60 -11.16 -3.63
C ALA A 137 29.70 -11.52 -2.62
N THR A 138 30.95 -11.56 -3.07
CA THR A 138 32.15 -11.74 -2.24
C THR A 138 33.00 -10.47 -2.21
N ASP A 139 32.40 -9.32 -2.51
CA ASP A 139 33.09 -8.04 -2.49
C ASP A 139 33.49 -7.61 -1.06
N TRP A 140 34.38 -6.62 -0.99
CA TRP A 140 34.90 -6.11 0.27
C TRP A 140 33.81 -5.53 1.19
N TYR A 141 32.74 -4.96 0.64
CA TYR A 141 31.67 -4.39 1.46
C TYR A 141 30.80 -5.49 2.05
N THR A 142 30.56 -6.56 1.30
CA THR A 142 29.86 -7.75 1.80
C THR A 142 30.62 -8.40 2.95
N GLY A 143 31.93 -8.62 2.79
CA GLY A 143 32.77 -9.14 3.88
C GLY A 143 32.77 -8.21 5.09
N TYR A 144 32.80 -6.90 4.86
CA TYR A 144 32.73 -5.89 5.92
C TYR A 144 31.40 -5.95 6.69
N LEU A 145 30.27 -6.07 5.98
CA LEU A 145 28.95 -6.15 6.60
C LEU A 145 28.78 -7.45 7.42
N LYS A 146 29.30 -8.58 6.92
CA LYS A 146 29.35 -9.85 7.68
C LYS A 146 30.17 -9.70 8.97
N LEU A 147 31.33 -9.05 8.90
CA LEU A 147 32.16 -8.77 10.08
C LEU A 147 31.41 -7.89 11.10
N LYS A 148 30.70 -6.85 10.63
CA LYS A 148 29.87 -6.00 11.50
C LYS A 148 28.80 -6.79 12.22
N MET A 149 28.15 -7.75 11.56
CA MET A 149 27.17 -8.63 12.19
C MET A 149 27.78 -9.48 13.30
N LEU A 150 28.90 -10.16 13.02
CA LEU A 150 29.62 -10.96 14.02
C LEU A 150 30.06 -10.12 15.23
N HIS A 151 30.65 -8.96 14.95
CA HIS A 151 31.08 -8.03 15.98
C HIS A 151 29.91 -7.51 16.82
N HIS A 152 28.79 -7.19 16.18
CA HIS A 152 27.57 -6.76 16.87
C HIS A 152 27.00 -7.87 17.76
N MET A 153 26.97 -9.12 17.30
CA MET A 153 26.56 -10.26 18.13
C MET A 153 27.41 -10.35 19.40
N SER A 154 28.73 -10.19 19.27
CA SER A 154 29.66 -10.18 20.41
C SER A 154 29.34 -9.07 21.42
N LYS A 155 29.10 -7.85 20.93
CA LYS A 155 28.62 -6.73 21.76
C LYS A 155 27.33 -7.05 22.52
N ILE A 156 26.36 -7.70 21.87
CA ILE A 156 25.09 -8.09 22.48
C ILE A 156 25.27 -9.18 23.54
N ILE A 157 26.11 -10.19 23.28
CA ILE A 157 26.40 -11.28 24.22
C ILE A 157 27.12 -10.73 25.46
N HIS A 158 28.13 -9.89 25.26
CA HIS A 158 28.87 -9.24 26.35
C HIS A 158 28.12 -8.09 27.02
N ARG A 159 27.02 -7.61 26.41
CA ARG A 159 26.24 -6.44 26.85
C ARG A 159 27.08 -5.16 26.96
N LEU A 160 28.06 -4.99 26.06
CA LEU A 160 28.97 -3.85 26.00
C LEU A 160 28.94 -3.23 24.60
N ALA A 161 28.94 -1.89 24.54
CA ALA A 161 29.02 -1.16 23.27
C ALA A 161 30.41 -1.25 22.63
N GLU A 162 31.45 -1.57 23.42
CA GLU A 162 32.83 -1.70 22.99
C GLU A 162 33.36 -3.08 23.37
N VAL A 163 33.82 -3.82 22.36
CA VAL A 163 34.39 -5.18 22.48
C VAL A 163 35.48 -5.28 21.41
N PRO A 164 36.57 -6.05 21.59
CA PRO A 164 37.54 -6.28 20.53
C PRO A 164 36.91 -6.96 19.30
N VAL A 165 37.30 -6.52 18.09
CA VAL A 165 36.76 -7.07 16.82
C VAL A 165 37.01 -8.58 16.67
N HIS A 166 38.10 -9.09 17.23
CA HIS A 166 38.48 -10.50 17.19
C HIS A 166 37.65 -11.41 18.09
N ARG A 167 36.88 -10.87 19.05
CA ARG A 167 36.00 -11.68 19.91
C ARG A 167 34.75 -12.10 19.15
N ILE A 168 34.89 -12.98 18.17
CA ILE A 168 33.81 -13.45 17.31
C ILE A 168 33.87 -14.97 17.06
N GLU A 169 34.77 -15.67 17.74
CA GLU A 169 34.91 -17.11 17.61
C GLU A 169 33.60 -17.83 18.01
N GLY A 170 33.24 -18.86 17.25
CA GLY A 170 31.98 -19.58 17.45
C GLY A 170 30.75 -18.91 16.83
N LEU A 171 30.77 -17.61 16.54
CA LEU A 171 29.61 -16.89 16.01
C LEU A 171 29.39 -17.12 14.51
N SER A 172 28.13 -17.07 14.07
CA SER A 172 27.74 -17.03 12.65
C SER A 172 26.90 -15.81 12.32
N TRP A 173 27.28 -15.06 11.28
CA TRP A 173 26.50 -13.94 10.78
C TRP A 173 25.15 -14.38 10.20
N LEU A 174 24.99 -15.66 9.86
CA LEU A 174 23.73 -16.22 9.38
C LEU A 174 22.73 -16.41 10.53
N GLU A 175 23.22 -16.77 11.73
CA GLU A 175 22.41 -16.80 12.96
C GLU A 175 21.93 -15.40 13.33
N PHE A 176 22.73 -14.35 13.10
CA PHE A 176 22.27 -12.97 13.28
C PHE A 176 21.02 -12.68 12.45
N LEU A 177 21.01 -13.04 11.15
CA LEU A 177 19.91 -12.70 10.24
C LEU A 177 18.66 -13.54 10.48
N LEU A 178 18.85 -14.81 10.84
CA LEU A 178 17.80 -15.80 10.95
C LEU A 178 17.39 -16.10 12.41
N ASP A 179 17.89 -15.29 13.35
CA ASP A 179 17.49 -15.29 14.76
C ASP A 179 15.96 -15.27 14.91
N THR A 180 15.40 -16.28 15.59
CA THR A 180 13.98 -16.39 15.93
C THR A 180 13.54 -15.41 17.00
N GLU A 181 14.37 -15.17 18.02
CA GLU A 181 14.09 -14.29 19.17
C GLU A 181 14.35 -12.81 18.88
N ARG A 182 15.03 -12.52 17.76
CA ARG A 182 15.44 -11.17 17.35
C ARG A 182 16.31 -10.47 18.40
N MET A 183 17.06 -11.23 19.19
CA MET A 183 17.99 -10.73 20.18
C MET A 183 19.05 -9.83 19.52
N TYR A 184 19.62 -10.26 18.40
CA TYR A 184 20.70 -9.55 17.73
C TYR A 184 20.24 -8.30 16.94
N PHE A 185 18.92 -8.04 16.89
CA PHE A 185 18.37 -6.81 16.32
C PHE A 185 18.22 -5.69 17.36
N LYS A 186 18.66 -5.90 18.60
CA LYS A 186 18.68 -4.87 19.66
C LYS A 186 19.92 -3.99 19.52
N ASN A 187 19.84 -2.73 19.93
CA ASN A 187 20.97 -1.79 19.99
C ASN A 187 21.81 -1.70 18.70
N LEU A 188 21.18 -1.85 17.52
CA LEU A 188 21.90 -1.85 16.24
C LEU A 188 22.76 -0.59 16.03
N ASP A 189 22.45 0.51 16.71
CA ASP A 189 23.22 1.76 16.69
C ASP A 189 24.65 1.63 17.25
N TRP A 190 24.93 0.59 18.04
CA TRP A 190 26.28 0.31 18.53
C TRP A 190 27.27 -0.09 17.43
N THR A 191 26.79 -0.51 16.25
CA THR A 191 27.65 -1.01 15.17
C THR A 191 27.25 -0.49 13.79
N PHE A 192 25.95 -0.30 13.55
CA PHE A 192 25.41 -0.01 12.23
C PHE A 192 25.03 1.46 12.07
N THR A 193 25.32 2.00 10.90
CA THR A 193 24.89 3.33 10.47
C THR A 193 23.37 3.43 10.43
N HIS A 194 22.85 4.64 10.39
CA HIS A 194 21.40 4.85 10.28
C HIS A 194 20.76 4.13 9.09
N SER A 195 21.39 4.18 7.90
CA SER A 195 20.87 3.51 6.71
C SER A 195 20.90 1.99 6.84
N GLU A 196 22.02 1.41 7.28
CA GLU A 196 22.13 -0.04 7.50
C GLU A 196 21.09 -0.55 8.50
N ARG A 197 20.83 0.20 9.60
CA ARG A 197 19.76 -0.13 10.54
C ARG A 197 18.40 -0.24 9.87
N MET A 198 18.11 0.62 8.91
CA MET A 198 16.83 0.61 8.20
C MET A 198 16.70 -0.57 7.24
N TYR A 199 17.81 -1.06 6.70
CA TYR A 199 17.87 -2.31 5.96
C TYR A 199 17.64 -3.52 6.88
N LEU A 200 18.30 -3.56 8.04
CA LEU A 200 18.17 -4.64 9.02
C LEU A 200 16.77 -4.68 9.65
N GLU A 201 16.19 -3.53 9.99
CA GLU A 201 14.79 -3.43 10.43
C GLU A 201 13.81 -3.93 9.36
N ALA A 202 14.10 -3.67 8.08
CA ALA A 202 13.27 -4.18 6.98
C ALA A 202 13.38 -5.71 6.90
N TRP A 203 14.59 -6.26 6.97
CA TRP A 203 14.83 -7.69 7.01
C TRP A 203 14.04 -8.38 8.14
N GLN A 204 14.15 -7.86 9.36
CA GLN A 204 13.47 -8.38 10.55
C GLN A 204 11.96 -8.51 10.36
N LYS A 205 11.35 -7.58 9.61
CA LYS A 205 9.91 -7.57 9.32
C LYS A 205 9.51 -8.50 8.19
N THR A 206 10.40 -8.76 7.24
CA THR A 206 10.06 -9.47 5.99
C THR A 206 10.47 -10.94 5.99
N VAL A 207 11.57 -11.27 6.68
CA VAL A 207 12.14 -12.62 6.70
C VAL A 207 11.87 -13.23 8.07
N PRO A 208 11.13 -14.36 8.16
CA PRO A 208 10.93 -15.05 9.43
C PRO A 208 12.27 -15.57 9.97
N GLY A 209 12.44 -15.53 11.29
CA GLY A 209 13.57 -16.21 11.93
C GLY A 209 13.34 -17.71 11.94
N THR A 210 14.41 -18.48 11.75
CA THR A 210 14.41 -19.95 11.65
C THR A 210 15.45 -20.60 12.55
N ARG A 211 16.37 -19.82 13.15
CA ARG A 211 17.47 -20.31 13.97
C ARG A 211 17.32 -19.85 15.41
N VAL A 212 17.38 -20.81 16.32
CA VAL A 212 17.42 -20.55 17.76
C VAL A 212 18.80 -20.00 18.12
N VAL A 213 18.82 -18.97 18.96
CA VAL A 213 20.08 -18.36 19.40
C VAL A 213 20.80 -19.27 20.37
N THR A 214 21.88 -19.89 19.91
CA THR A 214 22.85 -20.50 20.82
C THR A 214 23.65 -19.37 21.47
N ARG A 215 23.44 -19.11 22.77
CA ARG A 215 24.24 -18.13 23.51
C ARG A 215 25.48 -18.82 24.07
N PRO A 216 26.66 -18.65 23.48
CA PRO A 216 27.87 -19.12 24.13
C PRO A 216 28.09 -18.31 25.41
N GLU A 217 28.48 -18.98 26.49
CA GLU A 217 28.81 -18.32 27.77
C GLU A 217 29.97 -17.33 27.60
N ARG A 218 30.87 -17.60 26.65
CA ARG A 218 31.98 -16.72 26.25
C ARG A 218 32.19 -16.79 24.75
N VAL A 219 32.47 -15.64 24.14
CA VAL A 219 32.91 -15.55 22.75
C VAL A 219 34.44 -15.56 22.73
N GLY A 220 35.02 -16.54 22.05
CA GLY A 220 36.47 -16.69 21.95
C GLY A 220 37.11 -15.71 20.97
N PHE A 221 38.44 -15.70 20.95
CA PHE A 221 39.24 -14.85 20.07
C PHE A 221 39.57 -15.61 18.78
N MET A 222 39.29 -14.98 17.64
CA MET A 222 39.61 -15.53 16.33
C MET A 222 40.80 -14.80 15.71
N GLU A 223 41.75 -15.52 15.14
CA GLU A 223 42.88 -14.93 14.44
C GLU A 223 42.48 -14.20 13.16
N THR A 224 43.21 -13.13 12.83
CA THR A 224 42.91 -12.27 11.67
C THR A 224 42.76 -13.04 10.35
N GLY A 225 43.60 -14.05 10.09
CA GLY A 225 43.50 -14.89 8.89
C GLY A 225 42.19 -15.68 8.83
N ALA A 226 41.78 -16.28 9.96
CA ALA A 226 40.53 -17.01 10.08
C ALA A 226 39.30 -16.11 9.93
N ILE A 227 39.35 -14.87 10.44
CA ILE A 227 38.27 -13.89 10.26
C ILE A 227 38.06 -13.59 8.77
N GLN A 228 39.16 -13.35 8.03
CA GLN A 228 39.10 -13.05 6.60
C GLN A 228 38.50 -14.20 5.80
N GLU A 229 38.84 -15.43 6.15
CA GLU A 229 38.29 -16.62 5.51
C GLU A 229 36.78 -16.75 5.82
N GLN A 230 36.39 -16.61 7.09
CA GLN A 230 34.99 -16.71 7.51
C GLN A 230 34.07 -15.70 6.81
N VAL A 231 34.51 -14.45 6.61
CA VAL A 231 33.65 -13.44 5.94
C VAL A 231 33.58 -13.64 4.43
N LYS A 232 34.57 -14.31 3.82
CA LYS A 232 34.59 -14.66 2.40
C LYS A 232 33.80 -15.93 2.09
N GLN A 233 33.64 -16.82 3.07
CA GLN A 233 32.90 -18.06 2.90
C GLN A 233 31.49 -17.81 2.32
N ALA A 234 31.21 -18.55 1.26
CA ALA A 234 29.92 -18.58 0.59
C ALA A 234 28.94 -19.46 1.37
N ILE A 235 27.65 -19.18 1.21
CA ILE A 235 26.60 -20.06 1.75
C ILE A 235 26.43 -21.25 0.82
N SER A 236 26.29 -22.44 1.40
CA SER A 236 25.84 -23.64 0.70
C SER A 236 24.41 -24.01 1.10
N ILE A 237 23.71 -24.73 0.22
CA ILE A 237 22.37 -25.26 0.49
C ILE A 237 22.52 -26.73 0.86
N GLY A 238 21.91 -27.17 1.95
CA GLY A 238 21.98 -28.54 2.44
C GLY A 238 20.72 -28.98 3.18
N GLU A 239 20.65 -30.27 3.51
CA GLU A 239 19.53 -30.86 4.26
C GLU A 239 19.60 -30.56 5.76
N THR A 240 20.81 -30.38 6.31
CA THR A 240 21.04 -30.06 7.72
C THR A 240 21.57 -28.63 7.91
N GLN A 241 21.19 -28.00 9.02
CA GLN A 241 21.64 -26.64 9.35
C GLN A 241 23.08 -26.67 9.90
N GLY A 242 24.03 -26.25 9.07
CA GLY A 242 25.41 -25.96 9.46
C GLY A 242 25.66 -24.46 9.67
N LYS A 243 26.85 -24.12 10.16
CA LYS A 243 27.26 -22.74 10.48
C LYS A 243 27.11 -21.76 9.31
N PHE A 244 27.33 -22.23 8.07
CA PHE A 244 27.17 -21.49 6.82
C PHE A 244 26.31 -22.22 5.77
N GLN A 245 25.53 -23.20 6.21
CA GLN A 245 24.56 -23.91 5.37
C GLN A 245 23.16 -23.40 5.65
N ILE A 246 22.37 -23.16 4.61
CA ILE A 246 20.93 -22.89 4.71
C ILE A 246 20.12 -24.09 4.25
N SER A 247 18.96 -24.29 4.88
CA SER A 247 17.99 -25.28 4.40
C SER A 247 17.34 -24.85 3.08
N ASN A 248 16.71 -25.79 2.38
CA ASN A 248 15.92 -25.50 1.18
C ASN A 248 14.77 -24.50 1.44
N GLU A 249 14.17 -24.56 2.63
CA GLU A 249 13.09 -23.63 3.03
C GLU A 249 13.61 -22.21 3.24
N GLU A 250 14.73 -22.07 3.96
CA GLU A 250 15.44 -20.79 4.13
C GLU A 250 15.84 -20.23 2.77
N ALA A 251 16.42 -21.05 1.90
CA ALA A 251 16.81 -20.64 0.56
C ALA A 251 15.61 -20.11 -0.25
N GLY A 252 14.43 -20.74 -0.14
CA GLY A 252 13.20 -20.25 -0.76
C GLY A 252 12.78 -18.86 -0.27
N GLY A 253 12.90 -18.60 1.03
CA GLY A 253 12.58 -17.30 1.65
C GLY A 253 13.59 -16.19 1.35
N LEU A 254 14.80 -16.54 0.94
CA LEU A 254 15.91 -15.62 0.69
C LEU A 254 16.13 -15.29 -0.79
N ARG A 255 15.40 -15.91 -1.72
CA ARG A 255 15.46 -15.58 -3.15
C ARG A 255 14.95 -14.16 -3.42
N ALA A 256 15.53 -13.48 -4.42
CA ALA A 256 15.14 -12.13 -4.82
C ALA A 256 13.61 -12.00 -5.10
N ASP A 257 12.99 -13.03 -5.66
CA ASP A 257 11.55 -13.06 -5.93
C ASP A 257 10.68 -13.15 -4.66
N ALA A 258 11.23 -13.58 -3.53
CA ALA A 258 10.54 -13.56 -2.23
C ALA A 258 10.20 -12.12 -1.83
N PHE A 259 11.11 -11.18 -2.11
CA PHE A 259 10.99 -9.77 -1.76
C PHE A 259 10.27 -8.91 -2.81
N ARG A 260 10.17 -9.39 -4.05
CA ARG A 260 9.46 -8.66 -5.10
C ARG A 260 7.96 -8.57 -4.79
N SER A 261 7.41 -7.38 -5.01
CA SER A 261 5.98 -7.10 -4.93
C SER A 261 5.34 -7.46 -3.57
N LEU A 262 6.01 -7.22 -2.44
CA LEU A 262 5.44 -7.51 -1.10
C LEU A 262 4.09 -6.84 -0.89
N SER A 263 3.91 -5.60 -1.36
CA SER A 263 2.60 -4.93 -1.31
C SER A 263 1.55 -5.77 -2.04
N LYS A 264 1.83 -6.22 -3.27
CA LYS A 264 0.92 -7.09 -4.04
C LYS A 264 0.58 -8.39 -3.31
N LYS A 265 1.59 -9.10 -2.77
CA LYS A 265 1.42 -10.36 -2.03
C LYS A 265 0.55 -10.16 -0.78
N SER A 266 0.79 -9.08 -0.03
CA SER A 266 -0.03 -8.69 1.12
C SER A 266 -1.50 -8.47 0.71
N LYS A 267 -1.75 -7.71 -0.36
CA LYS A 267 -3.12 -7.43 -0.85
C LYS A 267 -3.78 -8.64 -1.53
N GLU A 268 -3.01 -9.65 -1.94
CA GLU A 268 -3.53 -10.93 -2.41
C GLU A 268 -4.20 -11.75 -1.30
N LYS A 269 -3.79 -11.58 -0.04
CA LYS A 269 -4.44 -12.21 1.12
C LYS A 269 -5.61 -11.39 1.68
N ALA A 270 -5.67 -10.07 1.40
CA ALA A 270 -6.71 -9.19 1.90
C ALA A 270 -8.15 -9.56 1.44
N PRO A 271 -9.20 -9.30 2.21
CA PRO A 271 -10.58 -9.57 1.79
C PRO A 271 -11.03 -8.66 0.63
N VAL A 272 -12.14 -9.01 0.00
CA VAL A 272 -12.80 -8.13 -0.98
C VAL A 272 -13.40 -6.90 -0.30
N VAL A 273 -13.33 -5.75 -0.97
CA VAL A 273 -13.92 -4.50 -0.49
C VAL A 273 -15.44 -4.66 -0.45
N ARG A 274 -16.02 -4.29 0.69
CA ARG A 274 -17.47 -4.32 0.93
C ARG A 274 -17.89 -3.11 1.76
N PRO A 275 -18.95 -2.39 1.38
CA PRO A 275 -19.41 -1.21 2.10
C PRO A 275 -20.16 -1.61 3.39
N ARG A 276 -19.57 -1.35 4.57
CA ARG A 276 -20.14 -1.76 5.87
C ARG A 276 -21.60 -1.31 6.06
N ARG A 277 -21.87 -0.01 5.90
CA ARG A 277 -23.22 0.58 6.07
C ARG A 277 -24.28 0.03 5.11
N PHE A 278 -23.93 -0.13 3.83
CA PHE A 278 -24.85 -0.75 2.87
C PHE A 278 -25.18 -2.20 3.20
N LEU A 279 -24.25 -2.92 3.81
CA LEU A 279 -24.49 -4.27 4.30
C LEU A 279 -25.31 -4.31 5.60
N GLU A 280 -25.44 -3.19 6.32
CA GLU A 280 -26.38 -3.05 7.43
C GLU A 280 -27.81 -2.89 6.91
N ILE A 281 -27.99 -2.08 5.86
CA ILE A 281 -29.29 -1.82 5.20
C ILE A 281 -29.77 -3.03 4.40
N CYS A 282 -28.89 -3.63 3.58
CA CYS A 282 -29.20 -4.78 2.73
C CYS A 282 -28.40 -6.01 3.18
N ARG A 283 -28.93 -6.73 4.18
CA ARG A 283 -28.24 -7.90 4.76
C ARG A 283 -28.02 -9.02 3.74
N GLU A 284 -28.88 -9.16 2.74
CA GLU A 284 -28.76 -10.22 1.72
C GLU A 284 -27.56 -9.99 0.76
N ALA A 285 -27.03 -8.76 0.71
CA ALA A 285 -25.81 -8.46 -0.03
C ALA A 285 -24.53 -8.88 0.72
N ARG A 286 -24.59 -9.40 1.95
CA ARG A 286 -23.40 -9.71 2.78
C ARG A 286 -22.49 -10.83 2.22
N LYS A 287 -23.03 -11.71 1.37
CA LYS A 287 -22.35 -12.92 0.86
C LYS A 287 -21.02 -12.58 0.16
N PRO A 288 -19.84 -12.95 0.70
CA PRO A 288 -18.54 -12.55 0.14
C PRO A 288 -18.30 -12.99 -1.31
N GLN A 289 -18.81 -14.16 -1.70
CA GLN A 289 -18.67 -14.68 -3.07
C GLN A 289 -19.37 -13.83 -4.12
N ARG A 290 -20.49 -13.18 -3.76
CA ARG A 290 -21.21 -12.25 -4.63
C ARG A 290 -20.31 -11.08 -5.03
N TRP A 291 -19.66 -10.47 -4.04
CA TRP A 291 -18.70 -9.38 -4.22
C TRP A 291 -17.46 -9.80 -5.00
N LYS A 292 -16.91 -10.99 -4.71
CA LYS A 292 -15.76 -11.52 -5.44
C LYS A 292 -16.05 -11.66 -6.93
N LYS A 293 -17.24 -12.18 -7.29
CA LYS A 293 -17.65 -12.29 -8.71
C LYS A 293 -17.91 -10.90 -9.32
N PHE A 294 -18.59 -10.01 -8.60
CA PHE A 294 -18.86 -8.64 -9.07
C PHE A 294 -17.57 -7.85 -9.37
N TRP A 295 -16.61 -7.82 -8.43
CA TRP A 295 -15.38 -7.07 -8.62
C TRP A 295 -14.48 -7.62 -9.74
N LYS A 296 -14.56 -8.93 -10.02
CA LYS A 296 -13.89 -9.51 -11.18
C LYS A 296 -14.47 -9.00 -12.50
N GLU A 297 -15.80 -8.92 -12.61
CA GLU A 297 -16.45 -8.37 -13.82
C GLU A 297 -16.24 -6.87 -13.95
N MET A 298 -16.33 -6.11 -12.85
CA MET A 298 -15.97 -4.69 -12.84
C MET A 298 -14.53 -4.48 -13.31
N TYR A 299 -13.59 -5.31 -12.85
CA TYR A 299 -12.21 -5.26 -13.34
C TYR A 299 -12.14 -5.51 -14.85
N LYS A 300 -12.86 -6.51 -15.38
CA LYS A 300 -12.90 -6.76 -16.83
C LYS A 300 -13.40 -5.53 -17.60
N HIS A 301 -14.54 -4.97 -17.20
CA HIS A 301 -15.17 -3.88 -17.94
C HIS A 301 -14.48 -2.52 -17.76
N GLU A 302 -14.08 -2.17 -16.54
CA GLU A 302 -13.54 -0.85 -16.21
C GLU A 302 -12.02 -0.78 -16.42
N TRP A 303 -11.27 -1.86 -16.07
CA TRP A 303 -9.80 -1.84 -16.13
C TRP A 303 -9.23 -2.33 -17.46
N LEU A 304 -9.80 -3.41 -18.01
CA LEU A 304 -9.29 -4.01 -19.26
C LEU A 304 -9.93 -3.35 -20.48
N LEU A 305 -11.27 -3.26 -20.49
CA LEU A 305 -12.03 -2.68 -21.61
C LEU A 305 -12.19 -1.15 -21.53
N ARG A 306 -11.72 -0.51 -20.45
CA ARG A 306 -11.72 0.95 -20.27
C ARG A 306 -13.10 1.62 -20.36
N ASN A 307 -14.16 0.91 -20.01
CA ASN A 307 -15.49 1.52 -19.92
C ASN A 307 -15.62 2.40 -18.67
N ASP A 308 -16.28 3.56 -18.77
CA ASP A 308 -16.59 4.40 -17.60
C ASP A 308 -17.72 3.79 -16.77
N LEU A 309 -17.34 3.06 -15.72
CA LEU A 309 -18.24 2.52 -14.69
C LEU A 309 -17.97 3.15 -13.30
N THR A 310 -17.38 4.35 -13.29
CA THR A 310 -16.88 5.02 -12.08
C THR A 310 -18.00 5.27 -11.07
N ALA A 311 -19.18 5.73 -11.52
CA ALA A 311 -20.30 6.02 -10.61
C ALA A 311 -20.79 4.74 -9.94
N LEU A 312 -20.90 3.64 -10.68
CA LEU A 312 -21.28 2.33 -10.13
C LEU A 312 -20.23 1.79 -9.16
N HIS A 313 -18.95 1.98 -9.47
CA HIS A 313 -17.84 1.59 -8.60
C HIS A 313 -17.94 2.32 -7.24
N HIS A 314 -18.00 3.66 -7.27
CA HIS A 314 -18.10 4.47 -6.06
C HIS A 314 -19.43 4.29 -5.31
N PHE A 315 -20.49 3.88 -6.00
CA PHE A 315 -21.76 3.52 -5.37
C PHE A 315 -21.63 2.23 -4.57
N ASN A 316 -20.99 1.20 -5.14
CA ASN A 316 -20.70 -0.05 -4.44
C ASN A 316 -19.65 0.12 -3.32
N TYR A 317 -18.98 1.26 -3.24
CA TYR A 317 -18.19 1.70 -2.09
C TYR A 317 -18.99 2.41 -0.99
N GLY A 318 -20.23 2.81 -1.30
CA GLY A 318 -21.08 3.68 -0.49
C GLY A 318 -20.68 5.15 -0.48
N SER A 319 -19.69 5.56 -1.29
CA SER A 319 -19.23 6.96 -1.39
C SER A 319 -20.00 7.79 -2.42
N TYR A 320 -20.77 7.15 -3.31
CA TYR A 320 -21.54 7.83 -4.35
C TYR A 320 -23.03 7.95 -4.00
N VAL A 321 -23.31 8.11 -2.73
CA VAL A 321 -24.68 8.19 -2.20
C VAL A 321 -24.98 9.63 -1.83
N PRO A 322 -26.14 10.19 -2.20
CA PRO A 322 -26.39 11.61 -1.95
C PRO A 322 -26.51 11.98 -0.47
N ILE A 323 -26.87 11.02 0.37
CA ILE A 323 -27.13 11.20 1.79
C ILE A 323 -26.03 10.46 2.55
N HIS A 324 -25.06 11.22 3.05
CA HIS A 324 -24.04 10.75 3.97
C HIS A 324 -24.46 11.06 5.41
N ASP A 325 -23.96 10.26 6.34
CA ASP A 325 -24.28 10.19 7.77
C ASP A 325 -24.03 11.49 8.56
N ALA A 326 -24.78 12.55 8.26
CA ALA A 326 -25.05 13.55 9.28
C ALA A 326 -26.00 12.90 10.31
N PRO A 327 -25.70 12.97 11.61
CA PRO A 327 -26.51 12.36 12.66
C PRO A 327 -27.84 13.10 12.78
N LYS A 328 -28.79 12.77 11.90
CA LYS A 328 -30.21 13.10 12.06
C LYS A 328 -30.96 11.83 12.42
N VAL A 329 -30.49 11.16 13.47
CA VAL A 329 -31.17 10.01 14.04
C VAL A 329 -32.41 10.53 14.75
N GLY A 330 -33.60 10.03 14.37
CA GLY A 330 -34.86 10.35 15.03
C GLY A 330 -35.65 11.54 14.48
N ARG A 331 -35.31 12.07 13.30
CA ARG A 331 -36.15 13.04 12.58
C ARG A 331 -36.53 12.52 11.21
N ASP A 332 -37.76 12.81 10.80
CA ASP A 332 -38.17 12.63 9.42
C ASP A 332 -37.37 13.58 8.53
N MET A 333 -37.04 13.09 7.34
CA MET A 333 -36.30 13.83 6.33
C MET A 333 -37.15 13.94 5.08
N GLU A 334 -37.16 15.11 4.47
CA GLU A 334 -37.80 15.28 3.18
C GLU A 334 -36.88 14.79 2.06
N CYS A 335 -37.42 13.97 1.16
CA CYS A 335 -36.72 13.55 -0.05
C CYS A 335 -36.64 14.72 -1.03
N LEU A 336 -35.45 15.28 -1.25
CA LEU A 336 -35.26 16.46 -2.12
C LEU A 336 -35.63 16.26 -3.60
N LEU A 337 -35.96 15.02 -4.01
CA LEU A 337 -36.45 14.73 -5.36
C LEU A 337 -37.97 14.80 -5.45
N CYS A 338 -38.69 13.97 -4.68
CA CYS A 338 -40.15 13.87 -4.73
C CYS A 338 -40.87 14.69 -3.65
N LEU A 339 -40.14 15.27 -2.70
CA LEU A 339 -40.64 16.06 -1.57
C LEU A 339 -41.48 15.28 -0.56
N GLU A 340 -41.44 13.95 -0.61
CA GLU A 340 -42.07 13.11 0.40
C GLU A 340 -41.25 13.09 1.69
N THR A 341 -41.95 13.14 2.81
CA THR A 341 -41.35 13.02 4.15
C THR A 341 -41.13 11.54 4.47
N VAL A 342 -39.88 11.18 4.78
CA VAL A 342 -39.46 9.79 4.98
C VAL A 342 -38.54 9.71 6.19
N SER A 343 -38.72 8.69 7.02
CA SER A 343 -37.82 8.46 8.14
C SER A 343 -36.36 8.35 7.68
N SER A 344 -35.43 8.89 8.48
CA SER A 344 -34.01 8.89 8.10
C SER A 344 -33.44 7.49 7.85
N LYS A 345 -33.99 6.46 8.51
CA LYS A 345 -33.63 5.05 8.31
C LYS A 345 -34.11 4.47 6.98
N ALA A 346 -35.28 4.90 6.50
CA ALA A 346 -35.88 4.41 5.25
C ALA A 346 -35.46 5.22 4.02
N MET A 347 -34.88 6.42 4.20
CA MET A 347 -34.59 7.35 3.12
C MET A 347 -33.77 6.77 1.95
N LEU A 348 -32.78 5.91 2.20
CA LEU A 348 -32.02 5.27 1.12
C LEU A 348 -32.84 4.23 0.36
N ALA A 349 -33.67 3.45 1.06
CA ALA A 349 -34.59 2.53 0.42
C ALA A 349 -35.62 3.30 -0.41
N HIS A 350 -36.19 4.37 0.15
CA HIS A 350 -37.10 5.25 -0.54
C HIS A 350 -36.47 5.85 -1.80
N LEU A 351 -35.29 6.48 -1.68
CA LEU A 351 -34.63 7.17 -2.79
C LEU A 351 -34.39 6.25 -4.00
N TYR A 352 -34.04 4.99 -3.79
CA TYR A 352 -33.71 4.05 -4.87
C TYR A 352 -34.87 3.13 -5.29
N ASN A 353 -35.87 2.89 -4.43
CA ASN A 353 -36.96 1.94 -4.71
C ASN A 353 -38.34 2.60 -4.86
N GLU A 354 -38.62 3.67 -4.12
CA GLU A 354 -39.98 4.21 -3.95
C GLU A 354 -40.17 5.59 -4.59
N CYS A 355 -39.14 6.42 -4.54
CA CYS A 355 -39.15 7.78 -5.07
C CYS A 355 -39.64 7.79 -6.52
N THR A 356 -40.70 8.55 -6.76
CA THR A 356 -41.35 8.70 -8.07
C THR A 356 -40.37 9.18 -9.15
N CYS A 357 -39.49 10.12 -8.80
CA CYS A 357 -38.43 10.61 -9.71
C CYS A 357 -37.41 9.51 -10.07
N SER A 358 -37.02 8.68 -9.12
CA SER A 358 -36.08 7.57 -9.38
C SER A 358 -36.73 6.48 -10.23
N ARG A 359 -38.00 6.13 -9.96
CA ARG A 359 -38.78 5.20 -10.78
C ARG A 359 -38.91 5.69 -12.22
N TYR A 360 -39.10 7.00 -12.42
CA TYR A 360 -39.10 7.59 -13.75
C TYR A 360 -37.81 7.29 -14.54
N TRP A 361 -36.63 7.53 -13.94
CA TRP A 361 -35.36 7.29 -14.62
C TRP A 361 -35.10 5.81 -14.88
N TRP A 362 -35.44 4.95 -13.93
CA TRP A 362 -35.39 3.50 -14.18
C TRP A 362 -36.21 3.14 -15.40
N ASN A 363 -37.48 3.56 -15.47
CA ASN A 363 -38.38 3.16 -16.56
C ASN A 363 -37.84 3.63 -17.91
N LYS A 364 -37.21 4.81 -17.94
CA LYS A 364 -36.55 5.34 -19.14
C LYS A 364 -35.26 4.62 -19.53
N LEU A 365 -34.54 4.02 -18.58
CA LEU A 365 -33.29 3.29 -18.83
C LEU A 365 -33.51 1.85 -19.30
N GLY A 366 -34.76 1.38 -19.35
CA GLY A 366 -35.13 0.10 -19.96
C GLY A 366 -34.57 -1.12 -19.22
N PHE A 367 -34.52 -1.08 -17.89
CA PHE A 367 -34.16 -2.26 -17.11
C PHE A 367 -35.18 -3.39 -17.34
N PRO A 368 -34.74 -4.64 -17.59
CA PRO A 368 -35.64 -5.75 -17.91
C PRO A 368 -36.48 -6.21 -16.72
N ARG A 369 -36.06 -5.86 -15.50
CA ARG A 369 -36.76 -6.17 -14.25
C ARG A 369 -36.66 -5.01 -13.26
N PRO A 370 -37.55 -4.97 -12.27
CA PRO A 370 -37.51 -3.93 -11.27
C PRO A 370 -36.22 -3.85 -10.42
N MET A 371 -35.43 -2.79 -10.60
CA MET A 371 -34.14 -2.56 -9.92
C MET A 371 -34.27 -1.97 -8.51
N ASN A 372 -34.33 -2.82 -7.49
CA ASN A 372 -34.23 -2.35 -6.10
C ASN A 372 -32.76 -2.14 -5.66
N LEU A 373 -32.56 -1.40 -4.56
CA LEU A 373 -31.28 -1.15 -3.91
C LEU A 373 -30.45 -2.44 -3.70
N ARG A 374 -31.11 -3.54 -3.34
CA ARG A 374 -30.47 -4.85 -3.13
C ARG A 374 -29.93 -5.46 -4.43
N GLU A 375 -30.58 -5.21 -5.56
CA GLU A 375 -30.15 -5.67 -6.88
C GLU A 375 -29.04 -4.79 -7.46
N MET A 376 -29.03 -3.50 -7.11
CA MET A 376 -27.98 -2.56 -7.51
C MET A 376 -26.62 -2.81 -6.82
N LEU A 377 -26.62 -3.40 -5.62
CA LEU A 377 -25.41 -3.73 -4.87
C LEU A 377 -24.83 -5.07 -5.35
N ALA A 378 -23.60 -5.05 -5.87
CA ALA A 378 -22.95 -6.23 -6.44
C ALA A 378 -23.92 -7.07 -7.30
N PRO A 379 -24.48 -6.49 -8.39
CA PRO A 379 -25.59 -7.07 -9.15
C PRO A 379 -25.30 -8.50 -9.62
N THR A 380 -26.35 -9.31 -9.70
CA THR A 380 -26.29 -10.69 -10.20
C THR A 380 -26.03 -10.71 -11.70
N ASP A 381 -26.80 -9.92 -12.45
CA ASP A 381 -26.55 -9.63 -13.87
C ASP A 381 -25.38 -8.65 -14.00
N LYS A 382 -24.28 -9.15 -14.57
CA LYS A 382 -23.02 -8.41 -14.76
C LYS A 382 -22.73 -8.18 -16.23
N THR A 383 -23.73 -8.31 -17.10
CA THR A 383 -23.59 -7.93 -18.50
C THR A 383 -23.20 -6.45 -18.60
N TYR A 384 -22.42 -6.11 -19.63
CA TYR A 384 -21.99 -4.73 -19.82
C TYR A 384 -23.17 -3.77 -19.90
N THR A 385 -24.22 -4.13 -20.63
CA THR A 385 -25.45 -3.34 -20.78
C THR A 385 -26.09 -3.03 -19.42
N ASN A 386 -26.26 -4.03 -18.55
CA ASN A 386 -26.83 -3.81 -17.23
C ASN A 386 -25.94 -2.92 -16.35
N LEU A 387 -24.63 -3.19 -16.33
CA LEU A 387 -23.68 -2.39 -15.55
C LEU A 387 -23.60 -0.93 -16.04
N ARG A 388 -23.66 -0.70 -17.35
CA ARG A 388 -23.70 0.63 -17.96
C ARG A 388 -24.97 1.38 -17.57
N ASN A 389 -26.13 0.71 -17.64
CA ASN A 389 -27.41 1.32 -17.27
C ASN A 389 -27.45 1.64 -15.77
N LEU A 390 -26.94 0.75 -14.91
CA LEU A 390 -26.79 1.00 -13.47
C LEU A 390 -25.87 2.19 -13.17
N ASN A 391 -24.73 2.25 -13.86
CA ASN A 391 -23.80 3.37 -13.75
C ASN A 391 -24.49 4.70 -14.13
N TRP A 392 -25.25 4.71 -15.22
CA TRP A 392 -26.02 5.89 -15.64
C TRP A 392 -27.07 6.28 -14.61
N PHE A 393 -27.91 5.32 -14.17
CA PHE A 393 -28.95 5.54 -13.18
C PHE A 393 -28.41 6.20 -11.91
N VAL A 394 -27.37 5.61 -11.33
CA VAL A 394 -26.76 6.12 -10.10
C VAL A 394 -26.13 7.50 -10.29
N LYS A 395 -25.53 7.76 -11.46
CA LYS A 395 -24.98 9.07 -11.86
C LYS A 395 -26.07 10.14 -11.93
N VAL A 396 -27.25 9.82 -12.49
CA VAL A 396 -28.40 10.72 -12.59
C VAL A 396 -28.93 11.06 -11.21
N VAL A 397 -29.25 10.04 -10.40
CA VAL A 397 -29.80 10.19 -9.05
C VAL A 397 -28.88 11.07 -8.21
N ARG A 398 -27.56 10.79 -8.22
CA ARG A 398 -26.59 11.58 -7.48
C ARG A 398 -26.54 13.02 -7.94
N LYS A 399 -26.44 13.28 -9.24
CA LYS A 399 -26.34 14.66 -9.76
C LYS A 399 -27.62 15.46 -9.50
N ALA A 400 -28.79 14.87 -9.75
CA ALA A 400 -30.08 15.53 -9.51
C ALA A 400 -30.27 15.86 -8.04
N TYR A 401 -30.08 14.88 -7.14
CA TYR A 401 -30.22 15.10 -5.70
C TYR A 401 -29.25 16.15 -5.17
N SER A 402 -27.99 16.14 -5.63
CA SER A 402 -26.99 17.14 -5.22
C SER A 402 -27.29 18.54 -5.75
N GLY A 403 -27.91 18.65 -6.94
CA GLY A 403 -28.40 19.92 -7.47
C GLY A 403 -29.48 20.50 -6.57
N ARG A 404 -30.50 19.68 -6.27
CA ARG A 404 -31.62 20.03 -5.39
C ARG A 404 -31.19 20.41 -3.98
N ARG A 405 -30.21 19.67 -3.43
CA ARG A 405 -29.61 20.00 -2.13
C ARG A 405 -28.97 21.39 -2.12
N ARG A 406 -28.22 21.75 -3.16
CA ARG A 406 -27.62 23.08 -3.26
C ARG A 406 -28.67 24.18 -3.41
N GLU A 407 -29.74 23.92 -4.17
CA GLU A 407 -30.88 24.86 -4.26
C GLU A 407 -31.51 25.11 -2.89
N ALA A 408 -31.83 24.03 -2.15
CA ALA A 408 -32.40 24.13 -0.80
C ALA A 408 -31.47 24.82 0.20
N GLU A 409 -30.17 24.49 0.18
CA GLU A 409 -29.15 25.13 1.05
C GLU A 409 -29.00 26.62 0.73
N ASN A 410 -29.31 27.05 -0.50
CA ASN A 410 -29.33 28.46 -0.90
C ASN A 410 -30.68 29.16 -0.60
N GLY A 411 -31.57 28.53 0.16
CA GLY A 411 -32.86 29.11 0.55
C GLY A 411 -33.94 29.05 -0.54
N VAL A 412 -33.72 28.31 -1.63
CA VAL A 412 -34.72 28.14 -2.68
C VAL A 412 -35.76 27.13 -2.24
N SER A 413 -37.04 27.53 -2.22
CA SER A 413 -38.14 26.60 -1.99
C SER A 413 -38.25 25.60 -3.13
N LEU A 414 -38.22 24.32 -2.80
CA LEU A 414 -38.15 23.25 -3.77
C LEU A 414 -39.56 22.89 -4.29
N ALA A 415 -39.80 23.03 -5.59
CA ALA A 415 -41.02 22.52 -6.25
C ALA A 415 -40.86 21.08 -6.76
N PRO A 416 -41.95 20.30 -6.93
CA PRO A 416 -41.90 18.96 -7.53
C PRO A 416 -41.25 18.94 -8.92
N LEU A 417 -40.47 17.90 -9.21
CA LEU A 417 -39.77 17.77 -10.49
C LEU A 417 -40.72 17.32 -11.62
N LEU A 418 -40.89 18.19 -12.62
CA LEU A 418 -41.64 17.87 -13.84
C LEU A 418 -40.89 16.86 -14.74
N ASN A 419 -41.63 16.06 -15.51
CA ASN A 419 -41.08 15.05 -16.43
C ASN A 419 -40.02 15.63 -17.41
N ARG A 420 -40.21 16.86 -17.88
CA ARG A 420 -39.24 17.55 -18.75
C ARG A 420 -37.88 17.73 -18.06
N LEU A 421 -37.88 18.08 -16.77
CA LEU A 421 -36.66 18.25 -15.97
C LEU A 421 -35.99 16.90 -15.68
N LEU A 422 -36.79 15.87 -15.40
CA LEU A 422 -36.29 14.50 -15.22
C LEU A 422 -35.62 13.97 -16.49
N SER A 423 -36.22 14.16 -17.67
CA SER A 423 -35.61 13.83 -18.96
C SER A 423 -34.32 14.62 -19.22
N ARG A 424 -34.31 15.91 -18.90
CA ARG A 424 -33.12 16.76 -19.06
C ARG A 424 -31.96 16.28 -18.17
N ALA A 425 -32.25 15.88 -16.93
CA ALA A 425 -31.26 15.32 -16.03
C ALA A 425 -30.67 14.01 -16.56
N LEU A 426 -31.51 13.14 -17.14
CA LEU A 426 -31.09 11.90 -17.79
C LEU A 426 -30.16 12.18 -18.98
N GLY A 427 -30.54 13.09 -19.88
CA GLY A 427 -29.73 13.48 -21.04
C GLY A 427 -28.36 14.06 -20.67
N ARG A 428 -28.29 14.95 -19.66
CA ARG A 428 -27.05 15.57 -19.16
C ARG A 428 -26.04 14.60 -18.55
N THR A 429 -26.46 13.37 -18.28
CA THR A 429 -25.66 12.37 -17.56
C THR A 429 -25.39 11.12 -18.39
N ASN A 430 -25.78 11.14 -19.67
CA ASN A 430 -25.57 10.04 -20.59
C ASN A 430 -24.09 9.62 -20.59
N PRO A 431 -23.78 8.33 -20.29
CA PRO A 431 -22.42 7.82 -20.28
C PRO A 431 -21.75 7.81 -21.66
N MET A 432 -22.52 7.97 -22.74
CA MET A 432 -21.99 8.10 -24.11
C MET A 432 -22.16 9.52 -24.67
N GLY A 433 -22.02 10.54 -23.83
CA GLY A 433 -22.12 11.92 -24.29
C GLY A 433 -21.25 12.15 -25.54
N ARG A 434 -21.91 12.59 -26.61
CA ARG A 434 -21.30 13.53 -27.56
C ARG A 434 -20.95 14.82 -26.81
#